data_AF-A0A448YVI0-F1
#
_entry.id   AF-A0A448YVI0-F1
#
_cell.length_a   1.000
_cell.length_b   1.000
_cell.length_c   1.000
_cell.angle_alpha   90.00
_cell.angle_beta   90.00
_cell.angle_gamma   90.00
#
_symmetry.space_group_name_H-M   'P 1'
#
loop_
_entity.id
_entity.type
_entity.pdbx_description
1 polymer ?
#
loop_
_entity_poly.entity_id
_entity_poly.type
_entity_poly.pdbx_seq_one_letter_code
_entity_poly.pdbx_strand_id
1 'polypeptide(L)'
;MVFARSYGPHNRRAKDLLRRLSRALNVNVEFLDVDLLPGWDKSLLMTELQELTGQWSFPNIFIGKKHIGGNKELDQRHALGELEDMIKEASIGQEL
;
A
#
# COMPACT_ATOMS: atom_id res chain seq x y z
N MET A 1 1.76 4.17 2.09
CA MET A 1 0.60 4.56 1.25
C MET A 1 0.04 3.31 0.59
N VAL A 2 -1.28 3.15 0.58
CA VAL A 2 -1.94 2.01 -0.07
C VAL A 2 -3.05 2.54 -0.95
N PHE A 3 -2.87 2.39 -2.26
CA PHE A 3 -3.94 2.60 -3.22
C PHE A 3 -4.74 1.30 -3.31
N ALA A 4 -6.04 1.39 -3.07
CA ALA A 4 -6.92 0.22 -3.01
C ALA A 4 -8.26 0.52 -3.67
N ARG A 5 -9.07 -0.52 -3.83
CA ARG A 5 -10.51 -0.34 -4.00
C ARG A 5 -11.24 -0.54 -2.68
N SER A 6 -12.37 0.14 -2.52
CA SER A 6 -13.27 0.02 -1.37
C SER A 6 -13.82 -1.40 -1.21
N TYR A 7 -13.79 -2.19 -2.29
CA TYR A 7 -14.26 -3.57 -2.35
C TYR A 7 -13.16 -4.57 -2.74
N GLY A 8 -13.51 -5.86 -2.61
CA GLY A 8 -12.67 -6.98 -3.03
C GLY A 8 -11.85 -7.60 -1.90
N PRO A 9 -11.63 -8.93 -1.91
CA PRO A 9 -10.98 -9.64 -0.81
C PRO A 9 -9.51 -9.26 -0.64
N HIS A 10 -8.75 -9.07 -1.72
CA HIS A 10 -7.33 -8.71 -1.66
C HIS A 10 -7.12 -7.30 -1.07
N ASN A 11 -7.95 -6.32 -1.42
CA ASN A 11 -7.88 -4.98 -0.83
C ASN A 11 -8.15 -5.02 0.67
N ARG A 12 -9.20 -5.75 1.09
CA ARG A 12 -9.54 -5.89 2.52
C ARG A 12 -8.42 -6.55 3.31
N ARG A 13 -7.89 -7.68 2.83
CA ARG A 13 -6.80 -8.40 3.50
C ARG A 13 -5.55 -7.53 3.67
N ALA A 14 -5.13 -6.83 2.61
CA ALA A 14 -3.99 -5.93 2.68
C ALA A 14 -4.21 -4.79 3.70
N LYS A 15 -5.39 -4.16 3.68
CA LYS A 15 -5.76 -3.12 4.66
C LYS A 15 -5.74 -3.64 6.09
N ASP A 16 -6.29 -4.82 6.33
CA ASP A 16 -6.39 -5.40 7.67
C ASP A 16 -5.01 -5.79 8.23
N LEU A 17 -4.14 -6.37 7.39
CA LEU A 17 -2.75 -6.64 7.77
C LEU A 17 -2.00 -5.34 8.11
N LEU A 18 -2.04 -4.35 7.22
CA LEU A 18 -1.33 -3.09 7.43
C LEU A 18 -1.88 -2.28 8.61
N ARG A 19 -3.19 -2.32 8.89
CA ARG A 19 -3.77 -1.72 10.11
C ARG A 19 -3.30 -2.41 11.39
N ARG A 20 -3.10 -3.73 11.37
CA ARG A 20 -2.55 -4.47 12.52
C ARG A 20 -1.09 -4.07 12.75
N LEU A 21 -0.29 -4.04 11.70
CA LEU A 21 1.12 -3.65 11.78
C LEU A 21 1.30 -2.18 12.17
N SER A 22 0.49 -1.28 11.61
CA SER A 22 0.45 0.14 11.97
C SER A 22 0.28 0.34 13.48
N ARG A 23 -0.67 -0.37 14.09
CA ARG A 23 -0.88 -0.32 15.54
C ARG A 23 0.26 -0.95 16.34
N ALA A 24 0.76 -2.11 15.89
CA ALA A 24 1.82 -2.83 16.58
C ALA A 24 3.16 -2.10 16.57
N LEU A 25 3.46 -1.40 15.47
CA LEU A 25 4.72 -0.67 15.26
C LEU A 25 4.60 0.83 15.55
N ASN A 26 3.41 1.31 15.88
CA ASN A 26 3.10 2.73 16.09
C ASN A 26 3.51 3.62 14.89
N VAL A 27 3.12 3.21 13.69
CA VAL A 27 3.38 3.94 12.43
C VAL A 27 2.08 4.29 11.73
N ASN A 28 2.05 5.39 10.98
CA ASN A 28 0.87 5.76 10.20
C ASN A 28 0.81 5.01 8.86
N VAL A 29 -0.39 4.65 8.43
CA VAL A 29 -0.64 4.10 7.08
C VAL A 29 -1.82 4.83 6.46
N GLU A 30 -1.55 5.49 5.34
CA GLU A 30 -2.58 6.11 4.53
C GLU A 30 -3.16 5.13 3.52
N PHE A 31 -4.49 5.12 3.42
CA PHE A 31 -5.26 4.33 2.49
C PHE A 31 -6.08 5.26 1.58
N LEU A 32 -5.96 5.07 0.26
CA LEU A 32 -6.76 5.78 -0.72
C LEU A 32 -7.61 4.80 -1.52
N ASP A 33 -8.93 4.92 -1.38
CA ASP A 33 -9.90 4.13 -2.14
C ASP A 33 -10.19 4.79 -3.49
N VAL A 34 -9.46 4.34 -4.51
CA VAL A 34 -9.43 4.98 -5.84
C VAL A 34 -10.79 4.94 -6.54
N ASP A 35 -11.61 3.94 -6.25
CA ASP A 35 -12.95 3.79 -6.84
C ASP A 35 -13.96 4.79 -6.28
N LEU A 36 -13.66 5.40 -5.13
CA LEU A 36 -14.48 6.45 -4.52
C LEU A 36 -14.04 7.87 -4.94
N LEU A 37 -12.94 8.00 -5.68
CA LEU A 37 -12.52 9.27 -6.26
C LEU A 37 -13.45 9.68 -7.42
N PRO A 38 -13.68 10.99 -7.61
CA PRO A 38 -14.54 11.48 -8.67
C PRO A 38 -13.88 11.30 -10.06
N GLY A 39 -14.72 11.01 -11.06
CA GLY A 39 -14.43 11.02 -12.50
C GLY A 39 -12.96 10.98 -12.93
N TRP A 40 -12.42 12.16 -13.25
CA TRP A 40 -11.11 12.33 -13.86
C TRP A 40 -9.94 12.04 -12.91
N ASP A 41 -10.08 12.35 -11.62
CA ASP A 41 -9.04 12.08 -10.60
C ASP A 41 -8.70 10.60 -10.54
N LYS A 42 -9.74 9.75 -10.55
CA LYS A 42 -9.58 8.30 -10.58
C LYS A 42 -8.80 7.84 -11.81
N SER A 43 -9.16 8.33 -12.99
CA SER A 43 -8.52 7.92 -14.24
C SER A 43 -7.07 8.37 -14.31
N LEU A 44 -6.77 9.61 -13.92
CA LEU A 44 -5.42 10.15 -13.89
C LEU A 44 -4.54 9.35 -12.92
N LEU A 45 -5.03 9.14 -11.69
CA LEU A 45 -4.32 8.37 -10.68
C LEU A 45 -4.03 6.94 -11.13
N MET A 46 -4.99 6.26 -11.78
CA MET A 46 -4.77 4.91 -12.29
C MET A 46 -3.69 4.86 -13.38
N THR A 47 -3.66 5.85 -14.27
CA THR A 47 -2.61 5.96 -15.30
C THR A 47 -1.24 6.22 -14.67
N GLU A 48 -1.14 7.17 -13.75
CA GLU A 48 0.12 7.49 -13.07
C GLU A 48 0.65 6.29 -12.26
N LEU A 49 -0.23 5.58 -11.54
CA LEU A 49 0.17 4.36 -10.82
C LEU A 49 0.69 3.29 -11.79
N GLN A 50 0.06 3.10 -12.94
CA GLN A 50 0.53 2.16 -13.94
C GLN A 50 1.90 2.53 -14.50
N GLU A 51 2.13 3.81 -14.79
CA GLU A 51 3.41 4.30 -15.31
C GLU A 51 4.52 4.16 -14.26
N LEU A 52 4.24 4.49 -12.99
CA LEU A 52 5.21 4.44 -11.91
C LEU A 52 5.54 3.02 -11.46
N THR A 53 4.57 2.10 -11.50
CA THR A 53 4.68 0.78 -10.86
C THR A 53 4.65 -0.39 -11.84
N GLY A 54 4.19 -0.16 -13.07
CA GLY A 54 3.86 -1.20 -14.03
C GLY A 54 2.60 -2.01 -13.68
N GLN A 55 1.89 -1.67 -12.59
CA GLN A 55 0.79 -2.47 -12.03
C GLN A 55 -0.57 -1.77 -12.12
N TRP A 56 -1.51 -2.42 -12.82
CA TRP A 56 -2.89 -1.94 -12.98
C TRP A 56 -3.83 -2.46 -11.90
N SER A 57 -3.44 -3.53 -11.23
CA SER A 57 -4.25 -4.22 -10.23
C SER A 57 -4.18 -3.53 -8.86
N PHE A 58 -5.26 -3.66 -8.10
CA PHE A 58 -5.35 -3.20 -6.72
C PHE A 58 -5.39 -4.39 -5.75
N PRO A 59 -4.78 -4.27 -4.55
CA PRO A 59 -4.12 -3.07 -4.04
C PRO A 59 -2.75 -2.81 -4.69
N ASN A 60 -2.34 -1.55 -4.74
CA ASN A 60 -1.02 -1.09 -5.17
C ASN A 60 -0.35 -0.40 -3.97
N ILE A 61 0.73 -1.00 -3.46
CA ILE A 61 1.19 -0.78 -2.09
C ILE A 61 2.61 -0.19 -2.08
N PHE A 62 2.77 0.87 -1.29
CA PHE A 62 4.04 1.55 -1.08
C PHE A 62 4.42 1.60 0.41
N ILE A 63 5.67 1.23 0.71
CA ILE A 63 6.31 1.43 2.01
C ILE A 63 7.42 2.47 1.82
N GLY A 64 7.30 3.61 2.52
CA GLY A 64 8.10 4.80 2.18
C GLY A 64 7.92 5.20 0.72
N LYS A 65 9.02 5.33 -0.02
CA LYS A 65 9.05 5.65 -1.47
C LYS A 65 9.07 4.42 -2.38
N LYS A 66 9.03 3.20 -1.83
CA LYS A 66 9.22 1.95 -2.58
C LYS A 66 7.88 1.25 -2.83
N HIS A 67 7.56 1.03 -4.10
CA HIS A 67 6.48 0.14 -4.51
C HIS A 67 6.84 -1.31 -4.18
N ILE A 68 5.93 -2.05 -3.54
CA ILE A 68 6.17 -3.44 -3.12
C ILE A 68 5.25 -4.46 -3.79
N GLY A 69 4.31 -4.02 -4.65
CA GLY A 69 3.34 -4.89 -5.32
C GLY A 69 1.95 -4.83 -4.70
N GLY A 70 1.22 -5.93 -4.79
CA GLY A 70 -0.13 -6.07 -4.27
C GLY A 70 -0.23 -6.95 -3.03
N ASN A 71 -1.41 -7.51 -2.79
CA ASN A 71 -1.67 -8.30 -1.59
C ASN A 71 -0.79 -9.54 -1.49
N LYS A 72 -0.48 -10.20 -2.62
CA LYS A 72 0.34 -11.42 -2.62
C LYS A 72 1.76 -11.11 -2.15
N GLU A 73 2.37 -10.07 -2.71
CA GLU A 73 3.72 -9.64 -2.39
C GLU A 73 3.79 -9.13 -0.93
N LEU A 74 2.75 -8.43 -0.48
CA LEU A 74 2.61 -8.01 0.92
C LEU A 74 2.61 -9.23 1.87
N ASP A 75 1.75 -10.21 1.62
CA ASP A 75 1.62 -11.42 2.45
C ASP A 75 2.93 -12.21 2.47
N GLN A 76 3.62 -12.33 1.32
CA GLN A 76 4.91 -13.00 1.22
C GLN A 76 5.99 -12.30 2.07
N ARG A 77 6.11 -10.98 1.97
CA ARG A 77 7.09 -10.21 2.74
C ARG A 77 6.82 -10.25 4.24
N HIS A 78 5.54 -10.22 4.64
CA HIS A 78 5.16 -10.38 6.03
C HIS A 78 5.53 -11.77 6.56
N ALA A 79 5.27 -12.83 5.78
CA ALA A 79 5.63 -14.19 6.18
C ALA A 79 7.15 -14.38 6.35
N LEU A 80 7.96 -13.60 5.62
CA LEU A 80 9.42 -13.60 5.73
C LEU A 80 9.96 -12.64 6.81
N GLY A 81 9.09 -11.84 7.46
CA GLY A 81 9.48 -10.79 8.41
C GLY A 81 10.09 -9.53 7.76
N GLU A 82 10.27 -9.52 6.43
CA GLU A 82 10.85 -8.41 5.68
C GLU A 82 9.96 -7.16 5.72
N LEU A 83 8.64 -7.33 5.77
CA LEU A 83 7.72 -6.20 5.72
C LEU A 83 7.89 -5.27 6.94
N GLU A 84 8.01 -5.84 8.13
CA GLU A 84 8.20 -5.11 9.37
C GLU A 84 9.51 -4.33 9.36
N ASP A 85 10.58 -4.91 8.84
CA ASP A 85 11.87 -4.24 8.75
C ASP A 85 11.83 -3.09 7.74
N MET A 86 11.21 -3.31 6.58
CA MET A 86 10.96 -2.23 5.62
C MET A 86 10.14 -1.08 6.21
N ILE A 87 9.14 -1.37 7.06
CA ILE A 87 8.33 -0.35 7.73
C ILE A 87 9.18 0.45 8.73
N LYS A 88 10.01 -0.23 9.53
CA LYS A 88 10.90 0.45 10.50
C LYS A 88 11.91 1.34 9.78
N GLU A 89 12.56 0.83 8.74
CA GLU A 89 13.51 1.59 7.92
C GLU A 89 12.86 2.84 7.32
N ALA A 90 11.67 2.70 6.75
CA ALA A 90 10.94 3.82 6.16
C ALA A 90 10.50 4.87 7.20
N SER A 91 10.34 4.48 8.47
CA SER A 91 9.94 5.37 9.56
C SER A 91 11.12 6.16 10.13
N ILE A 92 12.35 5.63 10.02
CA ILE A 92 13.59 6.29 10.46
C ILE A 92 14.06 7.31 9.41
N GLY A 93 13.89 7.03 8.12
CA GLY A 93 14.36 7.89 7.03
C GLY A 93 13.56 9.17 6.75
N GLN A 94 12.62 9.56 7.63
CA GLN A 94 11.77 10.76 7.50
C GLN A 94 12.23 11.93 8.39
N GLU A 95 13.34 11.80 9.14
CA GLU A 95 13.89 12.85 10.03
C GLU A 95 15.07 13.66 9.44
N LEU A 96 15.18 13.80 8.10
CA LEU A 96 16.18 14.69 7.47
C LEU A 96 15.56 15.69 6.49
#